data_AF-A0A1H8KQW3-F1
#
_entry.id   AF-A0A1H8KQW3-F1
#
_cell.length_a   1.000
_cell.length_b   1.000
_cell.length_c   1.000
_cell.angle_alpha   90.00
_cell.angle_beta   90.00
_cell.angle_gamma   90.00
#
_symmetry.space_group_name_H-M   'P 1'
#
loop_
_entity.id
_entity.type
_entity.pdbx_description
1 polymer ?
#
loop_
_entity_poly.entity_id
_entity_poly.type
_entity_poly.pdbx_seq_one_letter_code
_entity_poly.pdbx_strand_id
1 'polypeptide(L)'
;MREPFPAIAEASAAGETAELFADIRATIGVRVVNLVWRHLATFDGALPWAWQAVKPLYLQGMADRAVVDFRRDMAVPQLGSLAGREPASVDAVLASYDHSNTVNLFALAALVARLRGDVADEGTAEQGARLPAPDVELPLLASETDVSPETWQRVLRLNHFGDRPEPLILASMYRHLAHAPAFLQRLEAALAPAQADGSLDRAILGNRRAAHQRARILARAIAADRPQLAEEIEASVSAFVEHAIAKMVTICRAIRVARGNLSS
;
A
#
# COMPACT_ATOMS: atom_id res chain seq x y z
N MET A 1 -6.91 22.69 -1.09
CA MET A 1 -6.95 21.84 -2.31
C MET A 1 -8.12 20.88 -2.19
N ARG A 2 -8.85 20.56 -3.27
CA ARG A 2 -9.81 19.44 -3.22
C ARG A 2 -9.00 18.15 -3.06
N GLU A 3 -9.36 17.32 -2.08
CA GLU A 3 -8.77 15.99 -1.95
C GLU A 3 -9.19 15.16 -3.18
N PRO A 4 -8.25 14.68 -4.00
CA PRO A 4 -8.61 13.96 -5.23
C PRO A 4 -9.28 12.61 -4.95
N PHE A 5 -9.11 12.09 -3.73
CA PHE A 5 -9.70 10.83 -3.27
C PHE A 5 -10.40 11.07 -1.93
N PRO A 6 -11.68 11.52 -1.95
CA PRO A 6 -12.45 11.66 -0.71
C PRO A 6 -12.55 10.31 -0.03
N ALA A 7 -12.52 10.28 1.30
CA ALA A 7 -12.54 9.02 2.02
C ALA A 7 -13.32 9.13 3.34
N ILE A 8 -14.03 8.07 3.70
CA ILE A 8 -14.66 7.99 5.02
C ILE A 8 -13.56 7.78 6.06
N ALA A 9 -13.43 8.73 6.99
CA ALA A 9 -12.54 8.57 8.14
C ALA A 9 -13.00 7.41 9.02
N GLU A 10 -12.08 6.59 9.53
CA GLU A 10 -12.44 5.42 10.33
C GLU A 10 -13.26 5.79 11.57
N ALA A 11 -12.91 6.90 12.22
CA ALA A 11 -13.64 7.42 13.38
C ALA A 11 -15.06 7.91 13.06
N SER A 12 -15.37 8.14 11.78
CA SER A 12 -16.68 8.57 11.30
C SER A 12 -17.47 7.43 10.65
N ALA A 13 -16.89 6.24 10.50
CA ALA A 13 -17.58 5.09 9.95
C ALA A 13 -18.66 4.60 10.93
N ALA A 14 -19.86 4.30 10.41
CA ALA A 14 -20.99 3.77 11.17
C ALA A 14 -21.69 2.66 10.38
N GLY A 15 -22.51 1.86 11.07
CA GLY A 15 -23.27 0.76 10.46
C GLY A 15 -22.37 -0.21 9.68
N GLU A 16 -22.84 -0.62 8.49
CA GLU A 16 -22.15 -1.57 7.61
C GLU A 16 -20.70 -1.15 7.28
N THR A 17 -20.44 0.14 7.05
CA THR A 17 -19.08 0.62 6.77
C THR A 17 -18.12 0.38 7.94
N ALA A 18 -18.58 0.57 9.18
CA ALA A 18 -17.76 0.31 10.37
C ALA A 18 -17.47 -1.19 10.53
N GLU A 19 -18.46 -2.04 10.25
CA GLU A 19 -18.33 -3.50 10.26
C GLU A 19 -17.34 -3.98 9.20
N LEU A 20 -17.43 -3.47 7.97
CA LEU A 20 -16.49 -3.77 6.88
C LEU A 20 -15.07 -3.31 7.22
N PHE A 21 -14.91 -2.12 7.81
CA PHE A 21 -13.59 -1.67 8.26
C PHE A 21 -13.01 -2.58 9.35
N ALA A 22 -13.83 -3.05 10.28
CA ALA A 22 -13.40 -4.00 11.31
C ALA A 22 -12.98 -5.36 10.69
N ASP A 23 -13.76 -5.85 9.73
CA ASP A 23 -13.47 -7.10 9.03
C ASP A 23 -12.20 -7.01 8.16
N ILE A 24 -11.97 -5.88 7.49
CA ILE A 24 -10.73 -5.59 6.76
C ILE A 24 -9.53 -5.62 7.72
N ARG A 25 -9.62 -4.96 8.88
CA ARG A 25 -8.54 -4.97 9.87
C ARG A 25 -8.24 -6.40 10.36
N ALA A 26 -9.27 -7.16 10.70
CA ALA A 26 -9.12 -8.54 11.17
C ALA A 26 -8.56 -9.48 10.09
N THR A 27 -9.01 -9.32 8.84
CA THR A 27 -8.62 -10.18 7.72
C THR A 27 -7.20 -9.87 7.22
N ILE A 28 -6.83 -8.59 7.07
CA ILE A 28 -5.49 -8.23 6.58
C ILE A 28 -4.47 -8.23 7.73
N GLY A 29 -4.92 -8.06 8.98
CA GLY A 29 -4.06 -7.90 10.14
C GLY A 29 -3.42 -6.52 10.15
N VAL A 30 -4.24 -5.47 10.08
CA VAL A 30 -3.78 -4.07 10.04
C VAL A 30 -4.47 -3.24 11.11
N ARG A 31 -3.76 -2.25 11.66
CA ARG A 31 -4.33 -1.32 12.65
C ARG A 31 -5.12 -0.17 12.02
N VAL A 32 -4.80 0.17 10.78
CA VAL A 32 -5.41 1.29 10.03
C VAL A 32 -5.90 0.76 8.69
N VAL A 33 -7.11 1.16 8.30
CA VAL A 33 -7.69 0.78 7.00
C VAL A 33 -7.05 1.65 5.90
N ASN A 34 -6.49 0.98 4.89
CA ASN A 34 -5.81 1.66 3.79
C ASN A 34 -6.75 2.64 3.08
N LEU A 35 -6.21 3.77 2.58
CA LEU A 35 -7.01 4.86 1.99
C LEU A 35 -7.91 4.39 0.85
N VAL A 36 -7.46 3.42 0.04
CA VAL A 36 -8.27 2.85 -1.06
C VAL A 36 -9.60 2.26 -0.57
N TRP A 37 -9.60 1.52 0.53
CA TRP A 37 -10.83 0.95 1.11
C TRP A 37 -11.74 2.04 1.66
N ARG A 38 -11.16 3.05 2.29
CA ARG A 38 -11.91 4.21 2.82
C ARG A 38 -12.49 5.09 1.72
N HIS A 39 -11.84 5.15 0.58
CA HIS A 39 -12.33 5.81 -0.61
C HIS A 39 -13.45 5.02 -1.28
N LEU A 40 -13.31 3.70 -1.43
CA LEU A 40 -14.40 2.86 -1.95
C LEU A 40 -15.69 2.97 -1.11
N ALA A 41 -15.55 3.24 0.19
CA ALA A 41 -16.69 3.47 1.08
C ALA A 41 -17.51 4.73 0.73
N THR A 42 -16.99 5.64 -0.10
CA THR A 42 -17.74 6.84 -0.53
C THR A 42 -18.74 6.56 -1.66
N PHE A 43 -18.69 5.38 -2.26
CA PHE A 43 -19.64 4.95 -3.29
C PHE A 43 -20.53 3.83 -2.72
N ASP A 44 -21.84 4.04 -2.76
CA ASP A 44 -22.81 3.08 -2.24
C ASP A 44 -22.65 1.71 -2.93
N GLY A 45 -22.50 0.64 -2.16
CA GLY A 45 -22.29 -0.72 -2.67
C GLY A 45 -20.86 -1.05 -3.18
N ALA A 46 -19.96 -0.07 -3.36
CA ALA A 46 -18.62 -0.36 -3.91
C ALA A 46 -17.70 -1.09 -2.93
N LEU A 47 -17.58 -0.60 -1.70
CA LEU A 47 -16.79 -1.27 -0.65
C LEU A 47 -17.24 -2.72 -0.38
N PRO A 48 -18.53 -3.01 -0.09
CA PRO A 48 -18.95 -4.37 0.20
C PRO A 48 -18.69 -5.32 -0.98
N TRP A 49 -18.99 -4.89 -2.21
CA TRP A 49 -18.72 -5.72 -3.40
C TRP A 49 -17.21 -5.98 -3.58
N ALA A 50 -16.40 -4.91 -3.56
CA ALA A 50 -14.96 -5.03 -3.78
C ALA A 50 -14.30 -5.90 -2.71
N TRP A 51 -14.70 -5.71 -1.45
CA TRP A 51 -14.20 -6.51 -0.34
C TRP A 51 -14.60 -7.97 -0.47
N GLN A 52 -15.87 -8.27 -0.75
CA GLN A 52 -16.33 -9.64 -0.97
C GLN A 52 -15.56 -10.33 -2.11
N ALA A 53 -15.29 -9.61 -3.20
CA ALA A 53 -14.57 -10.14 -4.35
C ALA A 53 -13.13 -10.57 -4.01
N VAL A 54 -12.41 -9.81 -3.17
CA VAL A 54 -10.99 -10.08 -2.88
C VAL A 54 -10.74 -10.79 -1.55
N LYS A 55 -11.68 -10.78 -0.61
CA LYS A 55 -11.52 -11.39 0.72
C LYS A 55 -10.98 -12.84 0.65
N PRO A 56 -11.44 -13.72 -0.27
CA PRO A 56 -10.88 -15.06 -0.41
C PRO A 56 -9.38 -15.09 -0.69
N LEU A 57 -8.84 -14.11 -1.43
CA LEU A 57 -7.41 -14.03 -1.76
C LEU A 57 -6.54 -13.84 -0.49
N TYR A 58 -7.09 -13.15 0.52
CA TYR A 58 -6.45 -12.98 1.82
C TYR A 58 -6.61 -14.22 2.70
N LEU A 59 -7.85 -14.73 2.82
CA LEU A 59 -8.15 -15.85 3.73
C LEU A 59 -7.43 -17.14 3.34
N GLN A 60 -7.27 -17.38 2.04
CA GLN A 60 -6.58 -18.55 1.51
C GLN A 60 -5.06 -18.34 1.33
N GLY A 61 -4.53 -17.20 1.79
CA GLY A 61 -3.11 -16.85 1.72
C GLY A 61 -2.54 -16.76 0.31
N MET A 62 -3.38 -16.55 -0.70
CA MET A 62 -2.94 -16.44 -2.09
C MET A 62 -2.19 -15.12 -2.34
N ALA A 63 -2.69 -14.02 -1.76
CA ALA A 63 -1.99 -12.74 -1.82
C ALA A 63 -0.62 -12.83 -1.11
N ASP A 64 -0.58 -13.45 0.08
CA ASP A 64 0.65 -13.69 0.83
C ASP A 64 1.67 -14.56 0.08
N ARG A 65 1.20 -15.62 -0.59
CA ARG A 65 2.02 -16.45 -1.46
C ARG A 65 2.65 -15.61 -2.59
N ALA A 66 1.85 -14.79 -3.25
CA ALA A 66 2.34 -13.86 -4.28
C ALA A 66 3.36 -12.84 -3.71
N VAL A 67 3.17 -12.37 -2.46
CA VAL A 67 4.15 -11.52 -1.76
C VAL A 67 5.49 -12.25 -1.58
N VAL A 68 5.48 -13.50 -1.13
CA VAL A 68 6.72 -14.28 -0.93
C VAL A 68 7.49 -14.43 -2.23
N ASP A 69 6.81 -14.81 -3.30
CA ASP A 69 7.47 -15.01 -4.60
C ASP A 69 7.91 -13.68 -5.22
N PHE A 70 7.14 -12.62 -5.04
CA PHE A 70 7.54 -11.28 -5.48
C PHE A 70 8.79 -10.77 -4.79
N ARG A 71 8.92 -10.99 -3.47
CA ARG A 71 10.07 -10.52 -2.69
C ARG A 71 11.39 -11.18 -3.10
N ARG A 72 11.37 -12.36 -3.72
CA ARG A 72 12.60 -13.02 -4.21
C ARG A 72 13.27 -12.27 -5.36
N ASP A 73 12.45 -11.66 -6.22
CA ASP A 73 12.91 -11.02 -7.46
C ASP A 73 12.71 -9.50 -7.43
N MET A 74 12.24 -8.96 -6.31
CA MET A 74 11.92 -7.55 -6.15
C MET A 74 13.19 -6.70 -6.31
N ALA A 75 13.14 -5.71 -7.20
CA ALA A 75 14.20 -4.73 -7.30
C ALA A 75 14.15 -3.80 -6.08
N VAL A 76 15.23 -3.76 -5.30
CA VAL A 76 15.37 -2.86 -4.15
C VAL A 76 16.44 -1.82 -4.47
N PRO A 77 16.09 -0.53 -4.61
CA PRO A 77 17.09 0.52 -4.83
C PRO A 77 17.99 0.65 -3.60
N GLN A 78 19.28 0.83 -3.81
CA GLN A 78 20.23 1.07 -2.72
C GLN A 78 20.04 2.48 -2.18
N LEU A 79 19.79 2.59 -0.87
CA LEU A 79 19.72 3.86 -0.17
C LEU A 79 20.95 4.02 0.73
N GLY A 80 21.27 5.27 1.09
CA GLY A 80 22.20 5.53 2.18
C GLY A 80 21.72 4.88 3.49
N SER A 81 22.66 4.49 4.36
CA SER A 81 22.34 3.82 5.62
C SER A 81 21.38 4.66 6.47
N LEU A 82 20.30 4.03 6.90
CA LEU A 82 19.33 4.59 7.85
C LEU A 82 19.47 3.94 9.23
N ALA A 83 20.53 3.15 9.46
CA ALA A 83 20.80 2.51 10.74
C ALA A 83 20.92 3.52 11.89
N GLY A 84 20.84 3.00 13.12
CA GLY A 84 20.90 3.79 14.35
C GLY A 84 19.60 3.74 15.14
N ARG A 85 19.63 4.36 16.33
CA ARG A 85 18.50 4.36 17.26
C ARG A 85 17.41 5.32 16.77
N GLU A 86 16.18 4.85 16.76
CA GLU A 86 14.97 5.62 16.50
C GLU A 86 13.90 5.23 17.52
N PRO A 87 12.84 6.03 17.70
CA PRO A 87 11.65 5.58 18.42
C PRO A 87 11.13 4.26 17.83
N ALA A 88 10.70 3.33 18.68
CA ALA A 88 10.18 2.03 18.25
C ALA A 88 9.00 2.15 17.26
N SER A 89 8.28 3.28 17.30
CA SER A 89 7.21 3.61 16.36
C SER A 89 7.68 3.69 14.90
N VAL A 90 8.95 4.02 14.62
CA VAL A 90 9.47 4.08 13.25
C VAL A 90 9.48 2.68 12.63
N ASP A 91 10.12 1.72 13.31
CA ASP A 91 10.21 0.35 12.79
C ASP A 91 8.83 -0.34 12.79
N ALA A 92 7.95 -0.01 13.75
CA ALA A 92 6.55 -0.43 13.76
C ALA A 92 5.77 0.05 12.52
N VAL A 93 5.85 1.36 12.21
CA VAL A 93 5.20 1.94 11.04
C VAL A 93 5.73 1.28 9.77
N LEU A 94 7.05 1.16 9.61
CA LEU A 94 7.64 0.52 8.44
C LEU A 94 7.23 -0.94 8.29
N ALA A 95 7.21 -1.73 9.38
CA ALA A 95 6.74 -3.11 9.34
C ALA A 95 5.27 -3.21 8.91
N SER A 96 4.40 -2.37 9.49
CA SER A 96 2.97 -2.36 9.17
C SER A 96 2.70 -1.97 7.71
N TYR A 97 3.39 -0.97 7.17
CA TYR A 97 3.18 -0.55 5.77
C TYR A 97 3.84 -1.48 4.76
N ASP A 98 4.97 -2.11 5.09
CA ASP A 98 5.57 -3.15 4.26
C ASP A 98 4.68 -4.40 4.16
N HIS A 99 4.00 -4.79 5.24
CA HIS A 99 2.99 -5.85 5.21
C HIS A 99 1.75 -5.41 4.42
N SER A 100 1.07 -4.38 4.91
CA SER A 100 -0.24 -3.98 4.40
C SER A 100 -0.22 -3.51 2.95
N ASN A 101 0.75 -2.69 2.53
CA ASN A 101 0.81 -2.23 1.14
C ASN A 101 1.10 -3.38 0.19
N THR A 102 1.98 -4.32 0.57
CA THR A 102 2.40 -5.40 -0.35
C THR A 102 1.27 -6.40 -0.55
N VAL A 103 0.55 -6.80 0.50
CA VAL A 103 -0.59 -7.72 0.36
C VAL A 103 -1.75 -7.03 -0.38
N ASN A 104 -2.04 -5.77 -0.06
CA ASN A 104 -3.06 -4.99 -0.79
C ASN A 104 -2.70 -4.81 -2.26
N LEU A 105 -1.42 -4.61 -2.61
CA LEU A 105 -0.97 -4.48 -4.01
C LEU A 105 -1.45 -5.67 -4.84
N PHE A 106 -1.25 -6.90 -4.36
CA PHE A 106 -1.65 -8.09 -5.12
C PHE A 106 -3.16 -8.27 -5.18
N ALA A 107 -3.85 -8.17 -4.05
CA ALA A 107 -5.30 -8.38 -4.02
C ALA A 107 -6.05 -7.33 -4.85
N LEU A 108 -5.64 -6.06 -4.77
CA LEU A 108 -6.26 -4.96 -5.51
C LEU A 108 -5.85 -4.96 -6.99
N ALA A 109 -4.59 -5.29 -7.32
CA ALA A 109 -4.22 -5.44 -8.73
C ALA A 109 -4.94 -6.63 -9.39
N ALA A 110 -5.23 -7.69 -8.63
CA ALA A 110 -6.04 -8.80 -9.12
C ALA A 110 -7.50 -8.37 -9.34
N LEU A 111 -8.05 -7.53 -8.46
CA LEU A 111 -9.36 -6.92 -8.64
C LEU A 111 -9.43 -6.08 -9.93
N VAL A 112 -8.43 -5.23 -10.16
CA VAL A 112 -8.31 -4.43 -11.38
C VAL A 112 -8.20 -5.32 -12.62
N ALA A 113 -7.33 -6.34 -12.60
CA ALA A 113 -7.20 -7.27 -13.72
C ALA A 113 -8.52 -7.99 -14.02
N ARG A 114 -9.26 -8.42 -12.99
CA ARG A 114 -10.59 -9.03 -13.13
C ARG A 114 -11.60 -8.06 -13.74
N LEU A 115 -11.64 -6.82 -13.26
CA LEU A 115 -12.55 -5.78 -13.78
C LEU A 115 -12.19 -5.33 -15.21
N ARG A 116 -10.93 -5.42 -15.63
CA ARG A 116 -10.52 -5.13 -17.01
C ARG A 116 -10.70 -6.31 -17.96
N GLY A 117 -10.96 -7.51 -17.42
CA GLY A 117 -10.89 -8.75 -18.20
C GLY A 117 -9.46 -9.14 -18.60
N ASP A 118 -8.43 -8.49 -18.03
CA ASP A 118 -7.00 -8.79 -18.26
C ASP A 118 -6.53 -9.94 -17.37
N VAL A 119 -7.32 -11.02 -17.33
CA VAL A 119 -6.99 -12.22 -16.55
C VAL A 119 -5.97 -13.06 -17.35
N ALA A 120 -5.04 -13.74 -16.66
CA ALA A 120 -4.11 -14.63 -17.35
C ALA A 120 -4.85 -15.84 -17.95
N ASP A 121 -4.49 -16.24 -19.17
CA ASP A 121 -5.07 -17.40 -19.84
C ASP A 121 -4.73 -18.72 -19.11
N GLU A 122 -3.50 -18.79 -18.60
CA GLU A 122 -2.93 -19.95 -17.90
C GLU A 122 -2.47 -19.61 -16.47
N GLY A 123 -2.12 -20.65 -15.71
CA GLY A 123 -1.71 -20.55 -14.31
C GLY A 123 -2.87 -20.74 -13.33
N THR A 124 -2.53 -20.97 -12.07
CA THR A 124 -3.49 -21.10 -10.97
C THR A 124 -3.03 -20.24 -9.82
N ALA A 125 -3.95 -19.53 -9.18
CA ALA A 125 -3.66 -18.82 -7.94
C ALA A 125 -3.34 -19.84 -6.85
N GLU A 126 -2.08 -19.92 -6.44
CA GLU A 126 -1.64 -20.83 -5.40
C GLU A 126 -2.12 -20.34 -4.03
N GLN A 127 -2.76 -21.23 -3.28
CA GLN A 127 -3.00 -21.01 -1.85
C GLN A 127 -1.70 -21.12 -1.06
N GLY A 128 -1.64 -20.47 0.09
CA GLY A 128 -0.44 -20.46 0.92
C GLY A 128 -0.72 -20.16 2.38
N ALA A 129 0.32 -20.24 3.20
CA ALA A 129 0.26 -19.74 4.56
C ALA A 129 0.16 -18.21 4.54
N ARG A 130 -0.75 -17.65 5.35
CA ARG A 130 -0.82 -16.21 5.57
C ARG A 130 0.46 -15.74 6.26
N LEU A 131 1.04 -14.62 5.81
CA LEU A 131 2.18 -14.03 6.49
C LEU A 131 1.71 -13.47 7.83
N PRO A 132 2.53 -13.61 8.90
CA PRO A 132 2.18 -13.03 10.18
C PRO A 132 2.11 -11.51 10.05
N ALA A 133 0.96 -10.96 10.39
CA ALA A 133 0.78 -9.52 10.48
C ALA A 133 1.64 -8.96 11.63
N PRO A 134 2.32 -7.82 11.44
CA PRO A 134 3.03 -7.16 12.53
C PRO A 134 2.06 -6.76 13.65
N ASP A 135 2.28 -7.30 14.85
CA ASP A 135 1.54 -6.86 16.04
C ASP A 135 2.22 -5.63 16.65
N VAL A 136 1.86 -4.47 16.09
CA VAL A 136 2.48 -3.19 16.45
C VAL A 136 1.43 -2.11 16.64
N GLU A 137 1.73 -1.16 17.53
CA GLU A 137 0.95 0.05 17.66
C GLU A 137 1.51 1.15 16.76
N LEU A 138 0.61 1.85 16.07
CA LEU A 138 0.97 2.96 15.19
C LEU A 138 0.70 4.29 15.91
N PRO A 139 1.57 5.30 15.74
CA PRO A 139 1.24 6.68 16.12
C PRO A 139 -0.05 7.14 15.46
N LEU A 140 -0.69 8.17 16.00
CA LEU A 140 -1.84 8.79 15.33
C LEU A 140 -1.47 9.27 13.92
N LEU A 141 -2.42 9.16 12.99
CA LEU A 141 -2.22 9.61 11.62
C LEU A 141 -2.20 11.14 11.58
N ALA A 142 -1.02 11.74 11.52
CA ALA A 142 -0.89 13.21 11.57
C ALA A 142 -1.62 13.92 10.42
N SER A 143 -2.20 15.06 10.72
CA SER A 143 -2.65 16.11 9.80
C SER A 143 -1.67 17.29 9.81
N GLU A 144 -1.88 18.27 8.94
CA GLU A 144 -1.05 19.49 8.88
C GLU A 144 -1.00 20.25 10.21
N THR A 145 -2.09 20.21 10.99
CA THR A 145 -2.18 20.91 12.28
C THR A 145 -1.56 20.14 13.44
N ASP A 146 -1.23 18.86 13.25
CA ASP A 146 -0.69 18.00 14.33
C ASP A 146 0.83 18.10 14.47
N VAL A 147 1.53 18.67 13.48
CA VAL A 147 2.99 18.75 13.43
C VAL A 147 3.46 20.15 13.03
N SER A 148 4.75 20.42 13.16
CA SER A 148 5.30 21.71 12.71
C SER A 148 5.17 21.88 11.18
N PRO A 149 5.04 23.12 10.66
CA PRO A 149 4.96 23.37 9.22
C PRO A 149 6.13 22.76 8.44
N GLU A 150 7.36 22.82 8.96
CA GLU A 150 8.53 22.19 8.31
C GLU A 150 8.40 20.66 8.24
N THR A 151 7.87 20.02 9.28
CA THR A 151 7.65 18.56 9.29
C THR A 151 6.59 18.19 8.24
N TRP A 152 5.49 18.95 8.16
CA TRP A 152 4.46 18.71 7.16
C TRP A 152 4.98 18.93 5.73
N GLN A 153 5.74 20.00 5.49
CA GLN A 153 6.38 20.22 4.19
C GLN A 153 7.33 19.08 3.83
N ARG A 154 8.07 18.52 4.80
CA ARG A 154 8.90 17.33 4.58
C ARG A 154 8.08 16.10 4.22
N VAL A 155 6.93 15.88 4.87
CA VAL A 155 5.98 14.81 4.50
C VAL A 155 5.54 14.95 3.04
N LEU A 156 5.22 16.16 2.59
CA LEU A 156 4.82 16.43 1.20
C LEU A 156 5.98 16.17 0.21
N ARG A 157 7.19 16.66 0.52
CA ARG A 157 8.38 16.40 -0.31
C ARG A 157 8.70 14.91 -0.40
N LEU A 158 8.65 14.21 0.73
CA LEU A 158 8.86 12.76 0.77
C LEU A 158 7.83 11.99 -0.06
N ASN A 159 6.58 12.46 -0.09
CA ASN A 159 5.54 11.84 -0.91
C ASN A 159 5.81 11.97 -2.41
N HIS A 160 6.62 12.93 -2.83
CA HIS A 160 6.96 13.18 -4.22
C HIS A 160 8.09 12.26 -4.76
N PHE A 161 8.80 11.53 -3.89
CA PHE A 161 9.75 10.52 -4.36
C PHE A 161 9.05 9.36 -5.06
N GLY A 162 9.55 8.99 -6.23
CA GLY A 162 8.97 7.97 -7.10
C GLY A 162 7.58 8.35 -7.63
N ASP A 163 7.22 9.63 -7.55
CA ASP A 163 5.90 10.13 -7.90
C ASP A 163 5.79 10.46 -9.40
N ARG A 164 4.58 10.53 -9.93
CA ARG A 164 4.30 10.89 -11.33
C ARG A 164 3.32 12.05 -11.37
N PRO A 165 3.19 12.77 -12.51
CA PRO A 165 2.16 13.80 -12.67
C PRO A 165 0.77 13.16 -12.76
N GLU A 166 0.25 12.75 -11.62
CA GLU A 166 -1.09 12.21 -11.35
C GLU A 166 -1.64 12.92 -10.10
N PRO A 167 -2.94 12.80 -9.77
CA PRO A 167 -3.45 13.40 -8.54
C PRO A 167 -2.69 12.84 -7.32
N LEU A 168 -2.08 13.74 -6.54
CA LEU A 168 -1.24 13.37 -5.42
C LEU A 168 -2.04 12.60 -4.35
N ILE A 169 -1.75 11.31 -4.20
CA ILE A 169 -2.22 10.49 -3.08
C ILE A 169 -1.19 10.59 -1.96
N LEU A 170 -1.54 11.27 -0.87
CA LEU A 170 -0.65 11.41 0.28
C LEU A 170 -0.58 10.10 1.08
N ALA A 171 0.58 9.44 1.04
CA ALA A 171 0.79 8.16 1.70
C ALA A 171 0.70 8.28 3.22
N SER A 172 -0.16 7.46 3.83
CA SER A 172 -0.36 7.43 5.28
C SER A 172 0.91 7.08 6.07
N MET A 173 1.84 6.32 5.47
CA MET A 173 3.13 5.99 6.10
C MET A 173 3.90 7.26 6.52
N TYR A 174 4.05 8.25 5.63
CA TYR A 174 4.78 9.47 5.94
C TYR A 174 4.07 10.30 7.02
N ARG A 175 2.73 10.28 7.04
CA ARG A 175 1.93 10.94 8.07
C ARG A 175 2.12 10.33 9.46
N HIS A 176 2.25 9.00 9.57
CA HIS A 176 2.61 8.39 10.86
C HIS A 176 4.07 8.66 11.24
N LEU A 177 4.99 8.64 10.27
CA LEU A 177 6.39 8.95 10.50
C LEU A 177 6.64 10.43 10.82
N ALA A 178 5.65 11.32 10.61
CA ALA A 178 5.73 12.74 10.97
C ALA A 178 6.02 12.97 12.46
N HIS A 179 5.66 12.01 13.32
CA HIS A 179 5.99 12.03 14.74
C HIS A 179 7.48 11.73 15.04
N ALA A 180 8.28 11.41 14.02
CA ALA A 180 9.73 11.23 14.08
C ALA A 180 10.43 12.16 13.07
N PRO A 181 10.43 13.50 13.29
CA PRO A 181 10.89 14.48 12.31
C PRO A 181 12.39 14.35 11.95
N ALA A 182 13.22 13.93 12.91
CA ALA A 182 14.63 13.64 12.67
C ALA A 182 14.81 12.44 11.72
N PHE A 183 14.00 11.39 11.88
CA PHE A 183 13.98 10.27 10.95
C PHE A 183 13.58 10.70 9.54
N LEU A 184 12.51 11.50 9.42
CA LEU A 184 12.08 12.02 8.11
C LEU A 184 13.19 12.81 7.42
N GLN A 185 14.00 13.58 8.16
CA GLN A 185 15.14 14.30 7.59
C GLN A 185 16.16 13.35 6.97
N ARG A 186 16.54 12.30 7.71
CA ARG A 186 17.51 11.31 7.25
C ARG A 186 16.96 10.51 6.07
N LEU A 187 15.66 10.20 6.12
CA LEU A 187 14.97 9.50 5.04
C LEU A 187 14.98 10.32 3.74
N GLU A 188 14.67 11.62 3.81
CA GLU A 188 14.71 12.52 2.66
C GLU A 188 16.11 12.55 2.03
N ALA A 189 17.15 12.67 2.86
CA ALA A 189 18.54 12.64 2.42
C ALA A 189 18.96 11.28 1.81
N ALA A 190 18.40 10.17 2.30
CA ALA A 190 18.70 8.83 1.79
C ALA A 190 18.00 8.51 0.47
N LEU A 191 16.80 9.04 0.23
CA LEU A 191 16.03 8.85 -1.01
C LEU A 191 16.53 9.74 -2.16
N ALA A 192 17.02 10.95 -1.85
CA ALA A 192 17.41 11.93 -2.87
C ALA A 192 18.43 11.41 -3.91
N PRO A 193 19.52 10.71 -3.54
CA PRO A 193 20.46 10.15 -4.51
C PRO A 193 19.83 9.11 -5.44
N ALA A 194 19.02 8.19 -4.89
CA ALA A 194 18.36 7.14 -5.66
C ALA A 194 17.27 7.69 -6.60
N GLN A 195 16.66 8.82 -6.25
CA GLN A 195 15.80 9.57 -7.17
C GLN A 195 16.62 10.24 -8.28
N ALA A 196 17.71 10.91 -7.92
CA ALA A 196 18.52 11.68 -8.86
C ALA A 196 19.19 10.81 -9.93
N ASP A 197 19.60 9.58 -9.60
CA ASP A 197 20.17 8.62 -10.55
C ASP A 197 19.12 7.73 -11.25
N GLY A 198 17.83 7.96 -10.95
CA GLY A 198 16.68 7.25 -11.49
C GLY A 198 16.55 5.78 -11.06
N SER A 199 17.37 5.29 -10.13
CA SER A 199 17.29 3.90 -9.64
C SER A 199 15.98 3.65 -8.90
N LEU A 200 15.47 4.63 -8.17
CA LEU A 200 14.18 4.55 -7.49
C LEU A 200 13.04 4.34 -8.49
N ASP A 201 12.98 5.16 -9.54
CA ASP A 201 11.92 5.08 -10.56
C ASP A 201 11.97 3.77 -11.35
N ARG A 202 13.18 3.31 -11.69
CA ARG A 202 13.39 2.01 -12.37
C ARG A 202 12.90 0.86 -11.50
N ALA A 203 13.24 0.87 -10.20
CA ALA A 203 12.80 -0.16 -9.27
C ALA A 203 11.27 -0.17 -9.11
N ILE A 204 10.65 1.00 -8.90
CA ILE A 204 9.18 1.14 -8.80
C ILE A 204 8.50 0.61 -10.06
N LEU A 205 8.98 0.99 -11.24
CA LEU A 205 8.42 0.54 -12.51
C LEU A 205 8.55 -0.98 -12.71
N GLY A 206 9.73 -1.53 -12.44
CA GLY A 206 9.99 -2.97 -12.55
C GLY A 206 9.11 -3.78 -11.60
N ASN A 207 9.07 -3.37 -10.33
CA ASN A 207 8.25 -4.00 -9.29
C ASN A 207 6.76 -3.93 -9.61
N ARG A 208 6.27 -2.79 -10.09
CA ARG A 208 4.88 -2.64 -10.53
C ARG A 208 4.54 -3.60 -11.66
N ARG A 209 5.38 -3.69 -12.70
CA ARG A 209 5.18 -4.65 -13.82
C ARG A 209 5.16 -6.10 -13.32
N ALA A 210 6.11 -6.46 -12.47
CA ALA A 210 6.21 -7.80 -11.88
C ALA A 210 4.99 -8.15 -11.01
N ALA A 211 4.45 -7.17 -10.26
CA ALA A 211 3.25 -7.33 -9.46
C ALA A 211 2.00 -7.50 -10.34
N HIS A 212 1.82 -6.67 -11.39
CA HIS A 212 0.71 -6.81 -12.33
C HIS A 212 0.69 -8.18 -13.00
N GLN A 213 1.83 -8.67 -13.49
CA GLN A 213 1.90 -9.99 -14.15
C GLN A 213 1.41 -11.11 -13.24
N ARG A 214 1.83 -11.11 -11.96
CA ARG A 214 1.37 -12.09 -10.96
C ARG A 214 -0.09 -11.89 -10.59
N ALA A 215 -0.55 -10.64 -10.50
CA ALA A 215 -1.94 -10.30 -10.19
C ALA A 215 -2.94 -10.79 -11.24
N ARG A 216 -2.54 -10.87 -12.53
CA ARG A 216 -3.37 -11.46 -13.60
C ARG A 216 -3.66 -12.94 -13.37
N ILE A 217 -2.72 -13.69 -12.81
CA ILE A 217 -2.93 -15.09 -12.41
C ILE A 217 -3.84 -15.14 -11.18
N LEU A 218 -3.59 -14.29 -10.19
CA LEU A 218 -4.40 -14.20 -8.97
C LEU A 218 -5.87 -13.84 -9.26
N ALA A 219 -6.12 -13.02 -10.27
CA ALA A 219 -7.47 -12.63 -10.70
C ALA A 219 -8.35 -13.81 -11.14
N ARG A 220 -7.75 -14.95 -11.51
CA ARG A 220 -8.48 -16.19 -11.84
C ARG A 220 -9.24 -16.75 -10.64
N ALA A 221 -8.82 -16.45 -9.41
CA ALA A 221 -9.49 -16.87 -8.19
C ALA A 221 -10.67 -15.97 -7.78
N ILE A 222 -10.88 -14.83 -8.46
CA ILE A 222 -12.02 -13.96 -8.19
C ILE A 222 -13.24 -14.46 -8.97
N ALA A 223 -14.20 -15.02 -8.23
CA ALA A 223 -15.45 -15.55 -8.79
C ALA A 223 -16.60 -14.53 -8.84
N ALA A 224 -16.36 -13.28 -8.44
CA ALA A 224 -17.39 -12.25 -8.40
C ALA A 224 -17.86 -11.85 -9.82
N ASP A 225 -19.18 -11.70 -9.95
CA ASP A 225 -19.81 -11.10 -11.12
C ASP A 225 -19.48 -9.61 -11.21
N ARG A 226 -19.44 -9.09 -12.45
CA ARG A 226 -19.15 -7.69 -12.71
C ARG A 226 -20.27 -6.81 -12.10
N PRO A 227 -19.94 -5.84 -11.23
CA PRO A 227 -20.94 -4.97 -10.61
C PRO A 227 -21.35 -3.85 -11.56
N GLN A 228 -22.42 -3.14 -11.23
CA GLN A 228 -22.80 -1.92 -11.96
C GLN A 228 -21.72 -0.84 -11.87
N LEU A 229 -21.09 -0.69 -10.70
CA LEU A 229 -20.02 0.29 -10.44
C LEU A 229 -18.63 -0.18 -10.89
N ALA A 230 -18.56 -1.07 -11.88
CA ALA A 230 -17.29 -1.70 -12.26
C ALA A 230 -16.24 -0.68 -12.71
N GLU A 231 -16.66 0.36 -13.43
CA GLU A 231 -15.77 1.40 -13.95
C GLU A 231 -15.27 2.31 -12.84
N GLU A 232 -16.14 2.72 -11.92
CA GLU A 232 -15.77 3.55 -10.77
C GLU A 232 -14.84 2.82 -9.81
N ILE A 233 -15.13 1.55 -9.52
CA ILE A 233 -14.27 0.72 -8.66
C ILE A 233 -12.92 0.50 -9.33
N GLU A 234 -12.90 0.17 -10.62
CA GLU A 234 -11.68 -0.03 -11.37
C GLU A 234 -10.83 1.24 -11.39
N ALA A 235 -11.39 2.39 -11.79
CA ALA A 235 -10.67 3.66 -11.85
C ALA A 235 -10.12 4.07 -10.48
N SER A 236 -10.95 3.92 -9.43
CA SER A 236 -10.56 4.22 -8.05
C SER A 236 -9.37 3.35 -7.63
N VAL A 237 -9.47 2.03 -7.77
CA VAL A 237 -8.45 1.09 -7.31
C VAL A 237 -7.18 1.20 -8.16
N SER A 238 -7.31 1.37 -9.48
CA SER A 238 -6.19 1.53 -10.42
C SER A 238 -5.30 2.70 -10.04
N ALA A 239 -5.85 3.84 -9.64
CA ALA A 239 -5.04 4.97 -9.17
C ALA A 239 -4.17 4.60 -7.95
N PHE A 240 -4.64 3.75 -7.04
CA PHE A 240 -3.82 3.28 -5.93
C PHE A 240 -2.79 2.23 -6.36
N VAL A 241 -3.17 1.20 -7.12
CA VAL A 241 -2.27 0.09 -7.44
C VAL A 241 -1.23 0.46 -8.50
N GLU A 242 -1.59 1.31 -9.46
CA GLU A 242 -0.66 1.76 -10.50
C GLU A 242 0.29 2.84 -9.97
N HIS A 243 -0.12 3.56 -8.92
CA HIS A 243 0.64 4.68 -8.40
C HIS A 243 1.01 4.56 -6.93
N ALA A 244 0.10 4.89 -6.00
CA ALA A 244 0.42 5.12 -4.60
C ALA A 244 0.93 3.87 -3.87
N ILE A 245 0.23 2.74 -3.99
CA ILE A 245 0.61 1.49 -3.33
C ILE A 245 1.89 0.93 -3.97
N ALA A 246 1.97 0.87 -5.31
CA ALA A 246 3.15 0.32 -5.99
C ALA A 246 4.46 1.06 -5.64
N LYS A 247 4.44 2.40 -5.60
CA LYS A 247 5.62 3.17 -5.17
C LYS A 247 5.96 2.89 -3.71
N MET A 248 4.95 2.86 -2.84
CA MET A 248 5.16 2.71 -1.40
C MET A 248 5.61 1.30 -1.01
N VAL A 249 5.24 0.25 -1.75
CA VAL A 249 5.80 -1.10 -1.56
C VAL A 249 7.32 -1.09 -1.80
N THR A 250 7.76 -0.46 -2.88
CA THR A 250 9.19 -0.37 -3.22
C THR A 250 9.96 0.48 -2.23
N ILE A 251 9.46 1.69 -1.95
CA ILE A 251 10.10 2.63 -1.03
C ILE A 251 10.17 2.04 0.38
N CYS A 252 9.08 1.49 0.91
CA CYS A 252 9.06 0.94 2.27
C CYS A 252 10.03 -0.23 2.43
N ARG A 253 10.09 -1.16 1.45
CA ARG A 253 11.09 -2.23 1.46
C ARG A 253 12.51 -1.69 1.45
N ALA A 254 12.82 -0.72 0.58
CA ALA A 254 14.15 -0.11 0.49
C ALA A 254 14.57 0.54 1.82
N ILE A 255 13.65 1.26 2.46
CA ILE A 255 13.89 1.85 3.79
C ILE A 255 14.18 0.76 4.82
N ARG A 256 13.39 -0.32 4.85
CA ARG A 256 13.60 -1.43 5.80
C ARG A 256 14.95 -2.13 5.60
N VAL A 257 15.40 -2.29 4.35
CA VAL A 257 16.75 -2.80 4.04
C VAL A 257 17.82 -1.82 4.53
N ALA A 258 17.67 -0.52 4.25
CA ALA A 258 18.61 0.51 4.69
C ALA A 258 18.67 0.72 6.22
N ARG A 259 17.60 0.35 6.94
CA ARG A 259 17.56 0.27 8.41
C ARG A 259 18.37 -0.92 8.98
N GLY A 260 18.70 -1.91 8.15
CA GLY A 260 19.28 -3.18 8.58
C GLY A 260 18.26 -4.20 9.11
N ASN A 261 16.96 -3.96 8.88
CA ASN A 261 15.88 -4.83 9.37
C ASN A 261 15.62 -6.04 8.47
N LEU A 262 16.24 -6.07 7.29
CA LEU A 262 16.12 -7.11 6.27
C LEU A 262 17.48 -7.28 5.57
N SER A 263 17.84 -8.50 5.24
CA SER A 263 18.95 -8.76 4.32
C SER A 263 18.54 -8.35 2.90
N SER A 264 19.45 -7.73 2.16
CA SER A 264 19.31 -7.41 0.72
C SER A 264 19.20 -8.67 -0.12
#